data_AF-A0A165C9X6-F1
#
_entry.id   AF-A0A165C9X6-F1
#
_cell.length_a   1.000
_cell.length_b   1.000
_cell.length_c   1.000
_cell.angle_alpha   90.00
_cell.angle_beta   90.00
_cell.angle_gamma   90.00
#
_symmetry.space_group_name_H-M   'P 1'
#
loop_
_entity.id
_entity.type
_entity.pdbx_description
1 polymer ?
#
loop_
_entity_poly.entity_id
_entity_poly.type
_entity_poly.pdbx_seq_one_letter_code
_entity_poly.pdbx_strand_id
1 'polypeptide(L)'
;MHRQPLRPSALTSPALGRQSRRRYAVLLPSSALPPNLPPVPEAPGSSFGPSTTPPPRPSQSVHRGLDDYIFGRFQRLRSSSSFVPLRNLLREYRENRERVLDDYLPYEPAPPGDRRVDLSRNEDDGGTVLIAHVIAEPVGQEKVVVCSGFPVRTRYGQANDEGGRTLIVTCTHTIEQVQFLCPTDAGGTTLIFTSSGRPIPATSVPSSLPGRDLTLLAIPQQAESYFRPLPVSPYPLPESAEVGVHNSVEEDMLLLRGGIQGWERWIDGKVRRRWGMGQVEGYKDQAWRDAQPGTYDHLAHLLFLPLPTGSSSGGPIVSKETGAVVGVVVGDRIDGVKRGQKGWGVPAEAIFEMFSLPGLTLKNKNK
;
A
#
# COMPACT_ATOMS: atom_id res chain seq x y z
N MET A 1 -24.90 1.65 -75.90
CA MET A 1 -24.48 0.63 -74.92
C MET A 1 -24.09 1.34 -73.62
N HIS A 2 -25.06 1.48 -72.70
CA HIS A 2 -25.05 1.04 -71.28
C HIS A 2 -24.24 1.94 -70.33
N ARG A 3 -24.86 2.94 -69.67
CA ARG A 3 -25.71 2.93 -68.44
C ARG A 3 -24.95 2.54 -67.16
N GLN A 4 -24.84 3.49 -66.22
CA GLN A 4 -24.49 3.33 -64.80
C GLN A 4 -25.44 2.37 -64.06
N PRO A 5 -25.08 1.93 -62.83
CA PRO A 5 -25.65 2.62 -61.65
C PRO A 5 -24.73 2.73 -60.41
N LEU A 6 -24.88 3.90 -59.75
CA LEU A 6 -25.08 4.22 -58.32
C LEU A 6 -24.64 3.27 -57.18
N ARG A 7 -24.12 3.94 -56.13
CA ARG A 7 -23.70 3.50 -54.77
C ARG A 7 -24.70 2.60 -54.01
N PRO A 8 -24.26 2.03 -52.86
CA PRO A 8 -24.77 2.60 -51.60
C PRO A 8 -23.72 2.81 -50.51
N SER A 9 -23.98 3.85 -49.71
CA SER A 9 -23.37 4.17 -48.43
C SER A 9 -23.77 3.15 -47.35
N ALA A 10 -22.85 2.84 -46.42
CA ALA A 10 -23.17 2.36 -45.08
C ALA A 10 -22.02 2.80 -44.15
N LEU A 11 -22.25 3.85 -43.35
CA LEU A 11 -22.65 3.76 -41.94
C LEU A 11 -21.46 3.52 -40.99
N THR A 12 -20.98 4.64 -40.45
CA THR A 12 -20.60 4.82 -39.05
C THR A 12 -20.91 3.64 -38.13
N SER A 13 -19.88 3.16 -37.43
CA SER A 13 -20.01 2.75 -36.03
C SER A 13 -18.79 3.22 -35.25
N PRO A 14 -18.99 3.83 -34.07
CA PRO A 14 -17.91 4.42 -33.29
C PRO A 14 -17.09 3.30 -32.66
N ALA A 15 -15.77 3.50 -32.62
CA ALA A 15 -14.88 2.71 -31.77
C ALA A 15 -15.42 2.72 -30.35
N LEU A 16 -15.95 1.57 -29.92
CA LEU A 16 -16.48 1.35 -28.58
C LEU A 16 -15.38 1.68 -27.56
N GLY A 17 -15.75 2.58 -26.65
CA GLY A 17 -14.86 3.20 -25.69
C GLY A 17 -14.09 2.17 -24.87
N ARG A 18 -12.77 2.34 -24.92
CA ARG A 18 -11.75 1.78 -24.05
C ARG A 18 -12.12 2.07 -22.58
N GLN A 19 -12.68 1.08 -21.89
CA GLN A 19 -12.94 1.14 -20.45
C GLN A 19 -11.76 0.51 -19.70
N SER A 20 -10.82 1.36 -19.26
CA SER A 20 -9.90 1.00 -18.19
C SER A 20 -10.61 1.26 -16.87
N ARG A 21 -10.98 0.19 -16.16
CA ARG A 21 -11.49 0.28 -14.78
C ARG A 21 -10.31 0.09 -13.84
N ARG A 22 -9.81 1.18 -13.25
CA ARG A 22 -8.99 1.06 -12.04
C ARG A 22 -9.86 0.56 -10.89
N ARG A 23 -9.25 -0.29 -10.07
CA ARG A 23 -9.74 -0.60 -8.73
C ARG A 23 -8.69 -0.05 -7.78
N TYR A 24 -9.07 0.88 -6.92
CA TYR A 24 -8.28 1.15 -5.72
C TYR A 24 -8.18 -0.15 -4.91
N ALA A 25 -7.26 -0.19 -3.97
CA ALA A 25 -7.28 -1.20 -2.92
C ALA A 25 -8.67 -1.19 -2.28
N VAL A 26 -9.51 -2.14 -2.69
CA VAL A 26 -10.78 -2.42 -2.02
C VAL A 26 -10.46 -3.59 -1.13
N LEU A 27 -10.62 -3.39 0.18
CA LEU A 27 -10.60 -4.47 1.15
C LEU A 27 -11.52 -5.57 0.64
N LEU A 28 -10.93 -6.67 0.16
CA LEU A 28 -11.69 -7.91 0.05
C LEU A 28 -11.99 -8.31 1.50
N PRO A 29 -13.24 -8.66 1.84
CA PRO A 29 -13.54 -9.14 3.17
C PRO A 29 -12.72 -10.41 3.40
N SER A 30 -11.62 -10.30 4.14
CA SER A 30 -10.92 -11.46 4.65
C SER A 30 -11.88 -12.15 5.60
N SER A 31 -12.29 -13.33 5.17
CA SER A 31 -13.08 -14.31 5.88
C SER A 31 -12.45 -14.63 7.24
N ALA A 32 -12.94 -13.95 8.27
CA ALA A 32 -12.86 -14.36 9.66
C ALA A 32 -14.16 -13.94 10.36
N LEU A 33 -15.29 -14.50 9.91
CA LEU A 33 -16.43 -14.64 10.81
C LEU A 33 -16.11 -15.82 11.73
N PRO A 34 -16.16 -15.66 13.07
CA PRO A 34 -16.08 -16.81 13.97
C PRO A 34 -17.24 -17.77 13.67
N PRO A 35 -17.04 -19.10 13.71
CA PRO A 35 -18.05 -20.08 13.29
C PRO A 35 -19.27 -20.22 14.22
N ASN A 36 -19.49 -19.32 15.18
CA ASN A 36 -20.59 -19.40 16.14
C ASN A 36 -21.10 -18.01 16.56
N LEU A 37 -21.90 -17.38 15.71
CA LEU A 37 -22.85 -16.38 16.19
C LEU A 37 -24.20 -17.08 16.45
N PRO A 38 -24.85 -16.87 17.60
CA PRO A 38 -26.21 -17.32 17.80
C PRO A 38 -27.15 -16.66 16.77
N PRO A 39 -28.24 -17.32 16.36
CA PRO A 39 -29.18 -16.77 15.40
C PRO A 39 -29.75 -15.44 15.90
N VAL A 40 -29.67 -14.41 15.04
CA VAL A 40 -30.29 -13.11 15.27
C VAL A 40 -31.81 -13.31 15.32
N PRO A 41 -32.54 -12.79 16.32
CA PRO A 41 -33.99 -12.85 16.35
C PRO A 41 -34.58 -12.06 15.17
N GLU A 42 -35.51 -12.67 14.44
CA GLU A 42 -36.24 -12.03 13.35
C GLU A 42 -37.00 -10.79 13.88
N ALA A 43 -36.67 -9.62 13.34
CA ALA A 43 -37.45 -8.41 13.55
C ALA A 43 -38.71 -8.44 12.65
N PRO A 44 -39.90 -8.09 13.16
CA PRO A 44 -41.13 -8.19 12.39
C PRO A 44 -41.28 -7.03 11.39
N GLY A 45 -41.52 -7.40 10.13
CA GLY A 45 -42.43 -6.72 9.19
C GLY A 45 -42.14 -5.26 8.85
N SER A 46 -41.47 -5.03 7.72
CA SER A 46 -41.81 -3.89 6.86
C SER A 46 -41.65 -4.26 5.38
N SER A 47 -42.78 -4.26 4.69
CA SER A 47 -42.93 -4.47 3.26
C SER A 47 -42.52 -3.20 2.50
N PHE A 48 -41.41 -3.27 1.77
CA PHE A 48 -41.05 -2.29 0.75
C PHE A 48 -40.99 -2.96 -0.62
N GLY A 49 -41.89 -2.54 -1.51
CA GLY A 49 -42.00 -3.04 -2.88
C GLY A 49 -40.83 -2.60 -3.78
N PRO A 50 -40.68 -3.20 -4.97
CA PRO A 50 -39.54 -2.99 -5.83
C PRO A 50 -39.64 -1.65 -6.58
N SER A 51 -38.93 -0.63 -6.10
CA SER A 51 -38.62 0.57 -6.88
C SER A 51 -37.42 0.26 -7.79
N THR A 52 -37.69 -0.04 -9.05
CA THR A 52 -36.70 -0.26 -10.11
C THR A 52 -36.20 1.09 -10.64
N THR A 53 -35.34 1.76 -9.85
CA THR A 53 -34.43 2.74 -10.44
C THR A 53 -33.20 2.00 -10.95
N PRO A 54 -32.85 2.11 -12.25
CA PRO A 54 -31.63 1.48 -12.76
C PRO A 54 -30.42 2.04 -11.99
N PRO A 55 -29.45 1.20 -11.62
CA PRO A 55 -28.28 1.64 -10.89
C PRO A 55 -27.58 2.76 -11.68
N PRO A 56 -27.07 3.82 -11.01
CA PRO A 56 -26.34 4.87 -11.68
C PRO A 56 -25.22 4.25 -12.51
N ARG A 57 -25.21 4.60 -13.80
CA ARG A 57 -24.21 4.16 -14.77
C ARG A 57 -22.83 4.51 -14.21
N PRO A 58 -21.88 3.55 -14.07
CA PRO A 58 -20.57 3.84 -13.48
C PRO A 58 -19.88 4.91 -14.32
N SER A 59 -19.54 6.02 -13.67
CA SER A 59 -18.86 7.17 -14.27
C SER A 59 -17.55 6.73 -14.93
N GLN A 60 -17.31 7.25 -16.12
CA GLN A 60 -16.13 6.96 -16.92
C GLN A 60 -14.88 7.56 -16.25
N SER A 61 -13.79 6.80 -16.29
CA SER A 61 -12.55 6.96 -15.54
C SER A 61 -11.78 8.25 -15.86
N VAL A 62 -11.58 9.09 -14.84
CA VAL A 62 -10.74 10.30 -14.84
C VAL A 62 -9.24 9.98 -14.65
N HIS A 63 -8.87 8.71 -14.42
CA HIS A 63 -7.54 8.30 -13.94
C HIS A 63 -6.51 7.91 -15.02
N ARG A 64 -6.53 8.51 -16.21
CA ARG A 64 -5.59 8.08 -17.28
C ARG A 64 -4.13 8.50 -17.03
N GLY A 65 -3.89 9.65 -16.38
CA GLY A 65 -2.56 10.27 -16.32
C GLY A 65 -1.47 9.47 -15.58
N LEU A 66 -1.77 8.92 -14.39
CA LEU A 66 -0.77 8.17 -13.61
C LEU A 66 -0.49 6.78 -14.21
N ASP A 67 -1.50 6.12 -14.78
CA ASP A 67 -1.37 4.78 -15.37
C ASP A 67 -0.51 4.86 -16.62
N ASP A 68 -0.83 5.79 -17.53
CA ASP A 68 -0.06 6.02 -18.74
C ASP A 68 1.40 6.36 -18.41
N TYR A 69 1.63 7.12 -17.33
CA TYR A 69 2.96 7.39 -16.81
C TYR A 69 3.68 6.12 -16.34
N ILE A 70 3.04 5.31 -15.49
CA ILE A 70 3.60 4.07 -14.96
C ILE A 70 3.86 3.07 -16.09
N PHE A 71 2.93 2.89 -17.03
CA PHE A 71 3.08 2.02 -18.18
C PHE A 71 4.21 2.50 -19.10
N GLY A 72 4.31 3.80 -19.36
CA GLY A 72 5.41 4.36 -20.14
C GLY A 72 6.78 4.08 -19.50
N ARG A 73 6.86 4.08 -18.16
CA ARG A 73 8.07 3.71 -17.40
C ARG A 73 8.32 2.19 -17.44
N PHE A 74 7.29 1.39 -17.27
CA PHE A 74 7.35 -0.07 -17.37
C PHE A 74 7.82 -0.53 -18.76
N GLN A 75 7.28 0.02 -19.84
CA GLN A 75 7.65 -0.33 -21.21
C GLN A 75 9.14 -0.07 -21.49
N ARG A 76 9.69 1.06 -20.99
CA ARG A 76 11.13 1.34 -21.09
C ARG A 76 11.99 0.33 -20.34
N LEU A 77 11.57 -0.07 -19.14
CA LEU A 77 12.26 -1.10 -18.35
C LEU A 77 12.15 -2.49 -18.99
N ARG A 78 11.02 -2.78 -19.61
CA ARG A 78 10.80 -4.05 -20.31
C ARG A 78 11.78 -4.23 -21.47
N SER A 79 12.12 -3.14 -22.15
CA SER A 79 13.13 -3.13 -23.22
C SER A 79 14.56 -3.39 -22.72
N SER A 80 14.85 -3.16 -21.43
CA SER A 80 16.20 -3.32 -20.85
C SER A 80 16.45 -4.67 -20.14
N SER A 81 15.56 -5.66 -20.32
CA SER A 81 15.66 -7.08 -19.92
C SER A 81 15.96 -7.44 -18.45
N SER A 82 16.12 -6.49 -17.54
CA SER A 82 16.45 -6.74 -16.13
C SER A 82 15.28 -6.39 -15.19
N PHE A 83 14.29 -7.26 -15.08
CA PHE A 83 13.27 -7.18 -14.03
C PHE A 83 12.73 -8.57 -13.68
N VAL A 84 12.23 -8.72 -12.46
CA VAL A 84 11.60 -9.96 -12.01
C VAL A 84 10.13 -9.97 -12.44
N PRO A 85 9.68 -11.00 -13.18
CA PRO A 85 8.28 -11.13 -13.57
C PRO A 85 7.35 -11.15 -12.37
N LEU A 86 6.19 -10.50 -12.49
CA LEU A 86 5.18 -10.43 -11.42
C LEU A 86 4.81 -11.81 -10.86
N ARG A 87 4.68 -12.83 -11.73
CA ARG A 87 4.41 -14.22 -11.30
C ARG A 87 5.43 -14.78 -10.31
N ASN A 88 6.70 -14.39 -10.43
CA ASN A 88 7.76 -14.83 -9.52
C ASN A 88 7.62 -14.13 -8.17
N LEU A 89 7.35 -12.82 -8.17
CA LEU A 89 7.07 -12.06 -6.95
C LEU A 89 5.82 -12.61 -6.22
N LEU A 90 4.76 -12.96 -6.97
CA LEU A 90 3.56 -13.57 -6.41
C LEU A 90 3.81 -14.97 -5.83
N ARG A 91 4.71 -15.75 -6.44
CA ARG A 91 5.14 -17.05 -5.91
C ARG A 91 5.92 -16.85 -4.62
N GLU A 92 6.93 -15.98 -4.62
CA GLU A 92 7.73 -15.67 -3.43
C GLU A 92 6.90 -15.10 -2.29
N TYR A 93 5.91 -14.25 -2.60
CA TYR A 93 4.94 -13.76 -1.61
C TYR A 93 4.25 -14.90 -0.85
N ARG A 94 3.93 -16.02 -1.52
CA ARG A 94 3.30 -17.19 -0.89
C ARG A 94 4.31 -18.08 -0.18
N GLU A 95 5.47 -18.28 -0.78
CA GLU A 95 6.52 -19.16 -0.25
C GLU A 95 7.22 -18.56 0.99
N ASN A 96 7.31 -17.23 1.07
CA ASN A 96 7.95 -16.52 2.17
C ASN A 96 6.95 -15.93 3.18
N ARG A 97 5.73 -16.49 3.26
CA ARG A 97 4.77 -16.13 4.31
C ARG A 97 5.34 -16.48 5.68
N GLU A 98 5.24 -15.54 6.61
CA GLU A 98 5.70 -15.67 8.00
C GLU A 98 7.20 -16.00 8.12
N ARG A 99 7.97 -15.74 7.05
CA ARG A 99 9.39 -15.98 7.03
C ARG A 99 10.12 -14.91 7.84
N VAL A 100 10.82 -15.34 8.88
CA VAL A 100 11.75 -14.48 9.62
C VAL A 100 13.07 -14.38 8.85
N LEU A 101 13.55 -13.16 8.62
CA LEU A 101 14.84 -12.91 7.98
C LEU A 101 15.98 -13.06 9.00
N ASP A 102 17.13 -13.55 8.55
CA ASP A 102 18.38 -13.60 9.35
C ASP A 102 18.98 -12.19 9.59
N ASP A 103 18.40 -11.18 8.96
CA ASP A 103 18.72 -9.77 9.14
C ASP A 103 18.06 -9.20 10.42
N TYR A 104 18.62 -8.12 10.95
CA TYR A 104 18.11 -7.42 12.13
C TYR A 104 17.64 -6.03 11.73
N LEU A 105 16.47 -5.63 12.21
CA LEU A 105 15.98 -4.26 12.06
C LEU A 105 16.45 -3.43 13.26
N PRO A 106 17.21 -2.33 13.07
CA PRO A 106 17.58 -1.45 14.16
C PRO A 106 16.37 -0.89 14.88
N TYR A 107 16.42 -0.96 16.21
CA TYR A 107 15.45 -0.31 17.07
C TYR A 107 15.79 1.18 17.22
N GLU A 108 14.96 2.07 16.66
CA GLU A 108 15.22 3.51 16.62
C GLU A 108 14.04 4.33 17.19
N PRO A 109 13.79 4.29 18.52
CA PRO A 109 12.71 5.04 19.17
C PRO A 109 12.95 6.54 19.21
N ALA A 110 14.22 6.94 19.35
CA ALA A 110 14.69 8.31 19.45
C ALA A 110 15.81 8.51 18.42
N PRO A 111 15.49 8.50 17.12
CA PRO A 111 16.49 8.60 16.07
C PRO A 111 17.23 9.96 16.15
N PRO A 112 18.50 10.01 15.72
CA PRO A 112 19.26 11.25 15.65
C PRO A 112 18.60 12.23 14.68
N GLY A 113 18.85 13.53 14.85
CA GLY A 113 18.08 14.59 14.19
C GLY A 113 18.04 14.50 12.65
N ASP A 114 19.13 14.03 12.03
CA ASP A 114 19.26 13.79 10.58
C ASP A 114 18.42 12.61 10.07
N ARG A 115 18.16 11.62 10.94
CA ARG A 115 17.33 10.45 10.63
C ARG A 115 15.85 10.66 10.92
N ARG A 116 15.48 11.65 11.74
CA ARG A 116 14.07 11.96 12.04
C ARG A 116 13.32 12.30 10.76
N VAL A 117 12.08 11.84 10.67
CA VAL A 117 11.14 12.38 9.67
C VAL A 117 10.64 13.72 10.18
N ASP A 118 10.95 14.79 9.46
CA ASP A 118 10.43 16.11 9.75
C ASP A 118 9.03 16.27 9.13
N LEU A 119 7.99 16.24 9.97
CA LEU A 119 6.61 16.40 9.53
C LEU A 119 6.22 17.86 9.23
N SER A 120 7.07 18.82 9.63
CA SER A 120 6.87 20.25 9.38
C SER A 120 7.46 20.70 8.04
N ARG A 121 8.53 20.03 7.59
CA ARG A 121 9.16 20.23 6.30
C ARG A 121 8.61 19.22 5.31
N ASN A 122 7.73 19.68 4.44
CA ASN A 122 7.27 18.86 3.31
C ASN A 122 8.34 18.69 2.19
N GLU A 123 9.44 19.44 2.28
CA GLU A 123 10.53 19.49 1.29
C GLU A 123 11.25 18.15 1.11
N ASP A 124 11.40 17.38 2.18
CA ASP A 124 11.91 16.02 2.11
C ASP A 124 10.76 15.04 1.93
N ASP A 125 10.96 14.03 1.10
CA ASP A 125 9.94 13.05 0.77
C ASP A 125 9.50 12.14 1.91
N GLY A 126 10.02 12.44 3.11
CA GLY A 126 9.79 11.72 4.34
C GLY A 126 10.12 10.25 4.21
N GLY A 127 10.96 9.88 3.24
CA GLY A 127 11.31 8.51 2.84
C GLY A 127 10.19 7.71 2.17
N THR A 128 8.99 8.24 1.97
CA THR A 128 7.87 7.46 1.41
C THR A 128 8.04 7.21 -0.09
N VAL A 129 7.65 6.03 -0.56
CA VAL A 129 7.69 5.59 -1.96
C VAL A 129 6.31 5.24 -2.47
N LEU A 130 6.08 5.40 -3.78
CA LEU A 130 4.90 4.87 -4.46
C LEU A 130 5.23 3.50 -5.03
N ILE A 131 4.40 2.50 -4.76
CA ILE A 131 4.55 1.16 -5.30
C ILE A 131 3.44 0.93 -6.32
N ALA A 132 3.82 0.39 -7.48
CA ALA A 132 2.90 0.07 -8.57
C ALA A 132 3.11 -1.38 -9.00
N HIS A 133 2.08 -2.20 -8.79
CA HIS A 133 2.00 -3.54 -9.35
C HIS A 133 1.40 -3.46 -10.74
N VAL A 134 2.21 -3.73 -11.75
CA VAL A 134 1.83 -3.67 -13.17
C VAL A 134 1.45 -5.07 -13.63
N ILE A 135 0.23 -5.23 -14.11
CA ILE A 135 -0.27 -6.45 -14.78
C ILE A 135 -0.31 -6.15 -16.27
N ALA A 136 0.47 -6.90 -17.05
CA ALA A 136 0.53 -6.73 -18.50
C ALA A 136 -0.09 -7.95 -19.19
N GLU A 137 -1.37 -7.85 -19.57
CA GLU A 137 -2.06 -8.95 -20.24
C GLU A 137 -1.67 -9.05 -21.74
N PRO A 138 -1.68 -10.26 -22.34
CA PRO A 138 -1.34 -10.45 -23.75
C PRO A 138 -2.25 -9.68 -24.72
N VAL A 139 -3.51 -9.44 -24.35
CA VAL A 139 -4.53 -8.80 -25.18
C VAL A 139 -4.52 -7.26 -25.04
N GLY A 140 -3.41 -6.69 -24.55
CA GLY A 140 -3.23 -5.24 -24.45
C GLY A 140 -4.09 -4.55 -23.38
N GLN A 141 -4.65 -5.33 -22.44
CA GLN A 141 -5.24 -4.80 -21.21
C GLN A 141 -4.18 -4.76 -20.12
N GLU A 142 -3.55 -3.60 -19.95
CA GLU A 142 -2.64 -3.38 -18.83
C GLU A 142 -3.44 -2.81 -17.65
N LYS A 143 -3.15 -3.28 -16.44
CA LYS A 143 -3.77 -2.81 -15.19
C LYS A 143 -2.67 -2.43 -14.20
N VAL A 144 -2.90 -1.40 -13.40
CA VAL A 144 -2.03 -1.03 -12.29
C VAL A 144 -2.82 -1.05 -10.99
N VAL A 145 -2.21 -1.64 -9.96
CA VAL A 145 -2.64 -1.46 -8.56
C VAL A 145 -1.53 -0.69 -7.85
N VAL A 146 -1.88 0.40 -7.18
CA VAL A 146 -0.92 1.27 -6.50
C VAL A 146 -1.13 1.28 -5.00
N CYS A 147 -0.03 1.40 -4.26
CA CYS A 147 0.02 1.61 -2.82
C CYS A 147 1.23 2.49 -2.47
N SER A 148 1.36 2.83 -1.20
CA SER A 148 2.56 3.47 -0.65
C SER A 148 3.44 2.44 0.05
N GLY A 149 4.68 2.83 0.33
CA GLY A 149 5.62 2.05 1.13
C GLY A 149 6.70 2.94 1.69
N PHE A 150 7.60 2.39 2.48
CA PHE A 150 8.79 3.10 2.94
C PHE A 150 9.98 2.16 3.09
N PRO A 151 11.20 2.63 2.80
CA PRO A 151 12.42 1.88 2.97
C PRO A 151 12.79 1.76 4.44
N VAL A 152 13.31 0.60 4.83
CA VAL A 152 13.97 0.33 6.11
C VAL A 152 15.35 -0.25 5.84
N ARG A 153 16.32 0.08 6.71
CA ARG A 153 17.70 -0.40 6.59
C ARG A 153 17.93 -1.49 7.62
N THR A 154 18.23 -2.69 7.15
CA THR A 154 18.64 -3.79 8.03
C THR A 154 20.11 -3.67 8.41
N ARG A 155 20.53 -4.45 9.42
CA ARG A 155 21.92 -4.75 9.73
C ARG A 155 22.15 -6.26 9.73
N TYR A 156 23.35 -6.71 9.38
CA TYR A 156 23.74 -8.10 9.56
C TYR A 156 24.05 -8.41 11.03
N GLY A 157 23.99 -9.70 11.41
CA GLY A 157 23.93 -10.17 12.80
C GLY A 157 25.13 -10.05 13.70
N GLN A 158 26.12 -9.25 13.35
CA GLN A 158 27.21 -8.93 14.26
C GLN A 158 27.29 -7.42 14.46
N ALA A 159 27.41 -7.03 15.73
CA ALA A 159 27.29 -5.65 16.23
C ALA A 159 28.30 -4.63 15.62
N ASN A 160 29.22 -5.08 14.77
CA ASN A 160 30.27 -4.28 14.14
C ASN A 160 30.24 -4.31 12.60
N ASP A 161 29.33 -5.03 11.96
CA ASP A 161 29.21 -4.99 10.49
C ASP A 161 28.41 -3.75 10.07
N GLU A 162 29.04 -2.87 9.29
CA GLU A 162 28.36 -1.80 8.53
C GLU A 162 27.47 -2.34 7.39
N GLY A 163 27.37 -3.67 7.28
CA GLY A 163 26.58 -4.34 6.26
C GLY A 163 25.10 -4.45 6.62
N GLY A 164 24.28 -4.40 5.57
CA GLY A 164 22.84 -4.59 5.62
C GLY A 164 22.25 -4.26 4.25
N ARG A 165 20.93 -4.39 4.10
CA ARG A 165 20.23 -4.06 2.85
C ARG A 165 19.06 -3.14 3.10
N THR A 166 18.66 -2.42 2.07
CA THR A 166 17.43 -1.64 2.12
C THR A 166 16.27 -2.49 1.62
N LEU A 167 15.23 -2.60 2.44
CA LEU A 167 13.97 -3.29 2.09
C LEU A 167 12.84 -2.28 2.12
N ILE A 168 11.81 -2.47 1.29
CA ILE A 168 10.62 -1.63 1.29
C ILE A 168 9.53 -2.33 2.08
N VAL A 169 9.01 -1.69 3.12
CA VAL A 169 7.81 -2.09 3.84
C VAL A 169 6.59 -1.55 3.11
N THR A 170 5.59 -2.40 2.90
CA THR A 170 4.30 -2.02 2.31
C THR A 170 3.17 -2.92 2.82
N CYS A 171 1.95 -2.68 2.36
CA CYS A 171 0.77 -3.48 2.66
C CYS A 171 0.70 -4.74 1.77
N THR A 172 0.04 -5.79 2.27
CA THR A 172 -0.11 -7.06 1.56
C THR A 172 -1.33 -7.08 0.64
N HIS A 173 -2.45 -6.48 1.04
CA HIS A 173 -3.71 -6.62 0.33
C HIS A 173 -3.65 -6.12 -1.13
N THR A 174 -2.72 -5.23 -1.47
CA THR A 174 -2.50 -4.80 -2.86
C THR A 174 -1.84 -5.86 -3.72
N ILE A 175 -0.86 -6.61 -3.19
CA ILE A 175 -0.28 -7.75 -3.91
C ILE A 175 -1.27 -8.91 -4.01
N GLU A 176 -2.14 -9.09 -3.00
CA GLU A 176 -3.22 -10.06 -3.04
C GLU A 176 -4.29 -9.68 -4.07
N GLN A 177 -4.69 -8.41 -4.12
CA GLN A 177 -5.59 -7.90 -5.16
C GLN A 177 -5.03 -8.19 -6.55
N VAL A 178 -3.74 -7.97 -6.75
CA VAL A 178 -3.05 -8.30 -8.01
C VAL A 178 -3.10 -9.80 -8.29
N GLN A 179 -2.88 -10.65 -7.29
CA GLN A 179 -3.03 -12.10 -7.44
C GLN A 179 -4.43 -12.49 -7.93
N PHE A 180 -5.50 -11.86 -7.45
CA PHE A 180 -6.86 -12.11 -7.92
C PHE A 180 -7.13 -11.57 -9.33
N LEU A 181 -6.44 -10.50 -9.72
CA LEU A 181 -6.63 -9.83 -11.00
C LEU A 181 -5.74 -10.38 -12.12
N CYS A 182 -4.66 -11.08 -11.81
CA CYS A 182 -3.63 -11.53 -12.74
C CYS A 182 -4.01 -12.87 -13.40
N PRO A 183 -4.27 -12.89 -14.72
CA PRO A 183 -4.34 -14.14 -15.48
C PRO A 183 -3.05 -14.96 -15.35
N THR A 184 -3.16 -16.28 -15.55
CA THR A 184 -2.02 -17.23 -15.45
C THR A 184 -0.89 -16.92 -16.43
N ASP A 185 -1.22 -16.31 -17.56
CA ASP A 185 -0.33 -15.92 -18.67
C ASP A 185 0.03 -14.43 -18.67
N ALA A 186 -0.49 -13.64 -17.71
CA ALA A 186 -0.18 -12.22 -17.66
C ALA A 186 1.28 -11.98 -17.26
N GLY A 187 1.92 -11.07 -17.98
CA GLY A 187 3.21 -10.53 -17.64
C GLY A 187 3.10 -9.40 -16.62
N GLY A 188 4.20 -8.69 -16.41
CA GLY A 188 4.25 -7.53 -15.55
C GLY A 188 5.34 -7.61 -14.50
N THR A 189 5.34 -6.66 -13.58
CA THR A 189 6.30 -6.57 -12.47
C THR A 189 5.78 -5.62 -11.38
N THR A 190 6.52 -5.50 -10.29
CA THR A 190 6.29 -4.47 -9.27
C THR A 190 7.36 -3.39 -9.40
N LEU A 191 6.94 -2.13 -9.54
CA LEU A 191 7.81 -0.97 -9.61
C LEU A 191 7.68 -0.15 -8.33
N ILE A 192 8.82 0.28 -7.80
CA ILE A 192 8.94 1.17 -6.65
C ILE A 192 9.44 2.51 -7.20
N PHE A 193 8.61 3.53 -7.10
CA PHE A 193 8.95 4.88 -7.52
C PHE A 193 9.56 5.62 -6.35
N THR A 194 10.80 6.08 -6.55
CA THR A 194 11.41 7.08 -5.67
C THR A 194 10.61 8.37 -5.76
N SER A 195 10.84 9.26 -4.81
CA SER A 195 10.24 10.57 -4.79
C SER A 195 10.49 11.42 -6.04
N SER A 196 11.67 11.26 -6.64
CA SER A 196 12.04 11.88 -7.91
C SER A 196 11.33 11.25 -9.13
N GLY A 197 10.35 10.36 -8.92
CA GLY A 197 9.65 9.65 -9.99
C GLY A 197 10.47 8.56 -10.68
N ARG A 198 11.63 8.16 -10.13
CA ARG A 198 12.47 7.13 -10.75
C ARG A 198 11.89 5.74 -10.44
N PRO A 199 11.59 4.92 -11.47
CA PRO A 199 11.11 3.55 -11.25
C PRO A 199 12.27 2.60 -10.95
N ILE A 200 12.16 1.85 -9.86
CA ILE A 200 13.08 0.78 -9.47
C ILE A 200 12.28 -0.54 -9.43
N PRO A 201 12.65 -1.58 -10.19
CA PRO A 201 11.92 -2.85 -10.15
C PRO A 201 12.20 -3.58 -8.83
N ALA A 202 11.15 -4.13 -8.21
CA ALA A 202 11.31 -5.04 -7.09
C ALA A 202 12.00 -6.33 -7.56
N THR A 203 12.94 -6.84 -6.76
CA THR A 203 13.75 -8.02 -7.10
C THR A 203 13.26 -9.28 -6.42
N SER A 204 12.60 -9.19 -5.28
CA SER A 204 12.03 -10.34 -4.57
C SER A 204 11.07 -9.89 -3.47
N VAL A 205 10.33 -10.86 -2.91
CA VAL A 205 9.49 -10.71 -1.71
C VAL A 205 10.12 -11.52 -0.58
N PRO A 206 11.01 -10.94 0.25
CA PRO A 206 11.79 -11.70 1.23
C PRO A 206 10.96 -12.25 2.40
N SER A 207 9.89 -11.55 2.77
CA SER A 207 8.98 -11.92 3.85
C SER A 207 7.62 -11.25 3.65
N SER A 208 6.57 -11.89 4.11
CA SER A 208 5.23 -11.32 4.18
C SER A 208 4.49 -11.81 5.43
N LEU A 209 3.66 -10.95 6.01
CA LEU A 209 2.72 -11.24 7.09
C LEU A 209 1.30 -10.90 6.62
N PRO A 210 0.63 -11.78 5.85
CA PRO A 210 -0.71 -11.50 5.34
C PRO A 210 -1.73 -11.27 6.47
N GLY A 211 -1.60 -11.99 7.60
CA GLY A 211 -2.44 -11.80 8.78
C GLY A 211 -2.28 -10.43 9.46
N ARG A 212 -1.17 -9.73 9.18
CA ARG A 212 -0.89 -8.36 9.62
C ARG A 212 -0.96 -7.34 8.48
N ASP A 213 -1.32 -7.76 7.28
CA ASP A 213 -1.28 -6.92 6.09
C ASP A 213 0.08 -6.23 5.81
N LEU A 214 1.20 -6.92 6.08
CA LEU A 214 2.56 -6.40 5.82
C LEU A 214 3.34 -7.26 4.82
N THR A 215 4.08 -6.64 3.90
CA THR A 215 4.98 -7.31 2.97
C THR A 215 6.28 -6.53 2.82
N LEU A 216 7.40 -7.26 2.74
CA LEU A 216 8.71 -6.69 2.39
C LEU A 216 8.99 -6.89 0.90
N LEU A 217 9.49 -5.84 0.24
CA LEU A 217 10.02 -5.91 -1.12
C LEU A 217 11.52 -5.63 -1.10
N ALA A 218 12.31 -6.47 -1.76
CA ALA A 218 13.72 -6.19 -2.00
C ALA A 218 13.91 -5.36 -3.26
N ILE A 219 14.97 -4.55 -3.26
CA ILE A 219 15.40 -3.72 -4.37
C ILE A 219 16.82 -4.10 -4.82
N PRO A 220 17.24 -3.72 -6.04
CA PRO A 220 18.61 -3.92 -6.48
C PRO A 220 19.59 -3.15 -5.59
N GLN A 221 20.74 -3.75 -5.25
CA GLN A 221 21.75 -3.15 -4.38
C GLN A 221 22.23 -1.78 -4.89
N GLN A 222 22.43 -1.65 -6.20
CA GLN A 222 22.82 -0.40 -6.84
C GLN A 222 21.76 0.72 -6.77
N ALA A 223 20.54 0.39 -6.34
CA ALA A 223 19.44 1.34 -6.19
C ALA A 223 19.25 1.79 -4.74
N GLU A 224 19.91 1.17 -3.75
CA GLU A 224 19.71 1.50 -2.33
C GLU A 224 19.99 2.96 -2.01
N SER A 225 20.96 3.59 -2.68
CA SER A 225 21.31 5.01 -2.47
C SER A 225 20.23 5.98 -2.94
N TYR A 226 19.22 5.53 -3.68
CA TYR A 226 18.08 6.38 -4.09
C TYR A 226 16.98 6.44 -3.04
N PHE A 227 17.11 5.67 -1.96
CA PHE A 227 16.13 5.58 -0.89
C PHE A 227 16.71 6.17 0.39
N ARG A 228 15.85 6.84 1.17
CA ARG A 228 16.15 7.31 2.53
C ARG A 228 15.44 6.40 3.53
N PRO A 229 16.13 5.39 4.11
CA PRO A 229 15.53 4.48 5.08
C PRO A 229 14.97 5.22 6.29
N LEU A 230 13.79 4.83 6.74
CA LEU A 230 13.12 5.44 7.88
C LEU A 230 13.45 4.72 9.20
N PRO A 231 13.64 5.47 10.30
CA PRO A 231 13.77 4.89 11.62
C PRO A 231 12.43 4.29 12.07
N VAL A 232 12.48 3.11 12.66
CA VAL A 232 11.28 2.37 13.11
C VAL A 232 11.32 2.18 14.61
N SER A 233 10.21 2.50 15.27
CA SER A 233 9.99 2.26 16.70
C SER A 233 8.91 1.19 16.86
N PRO A 234 9.21 0.02 17.47
CA PRO A 234 8.21 -0.97 17.85
C PRO A 234 7.35 -0.52 19.04
N TYR A 235 7.65 0.61 19.67
CA TYR A 235 6.94 1.02 20.88
C TYR A 235 5.64 1.72 20.49
N PRO A 236 4.48 1.17 20.89
CA PRO A 236 3.20 1.78 20.63
C PRO A 236 3.13 3.14 21.34
N LEU A 237 2.59 4.13 20.65
CA LEU A 237 2.32 5.44 21.23
C LEU A 237 1.07 5.38 22.13
N PRO A 238 0.99 6.20 23.19
CA PRO A 238 -0.24 6.33 23.96
C PRO A 238 -1.37 6.94 23.12
N GLU A 239 -2.61 6.77 23.58
CA GLU A 239 -3.76 7.46 22.99
C GLU A 239 -3.55 8.98 23.02
N SER A 240 -4.10 9.68 22.02
CA SER A 240 -3.94 11.12 21.79
C SER A 240 -2.52 11.59 21.44
N ALA A 241 -1.54 10.68 21.32
CA ALA A 241 -0.22 11.04 20.81
C ALA A 241 -0.32 11.55 19.37
N GLU A 242 0.37 12.64 19.07
CA GLU A 242 0.34 13.26 17.74
C GLU A 242 1.12 12.43 16.72
N VAL A 243 0.50 12.18 15.57
CA VAL A 243 1.08 11.43 14.46
C VAL A 243 0.93 12.15 13.13
N GLY A 244 1.87 11.89 12.23
CA GLY A 244 1.79 12.22 10.82
C GLY A 244 1.48 10.97 9.99
N VAL A 245 0.49 11.08 9.11
CA VAL A 245 0.11 10.02 8.19
C VAL A 245 0.40 10.47 6.76
N HIS A 246 1.24 9.72 6.05
CA HIS A 246 1.53 10.06 4.66
C HIS A 246 0.29 9.82 3.80
N ASN A 247 -0.18 10.87 3.15
CA ASN A 247 -1.31 10.82 2.23
C ASN A 247 -0.86 11.10 0.81
N SER A 248 -1.37 10.31 -0.14
CA SER A 248 -1.14 10.51 -1.58
C SER A 248 -2.43 10.49 -2.37
N VAL A 249 -2.49 11.29 -3.43
CA VAL A 249 -3.69 11.42 -4.29
C VAL A 249 -3.28 11.87 -5.68
N GLU A 250 -3.97 11.40 -6.70
CA GLU A 250 -3.74 11.88 -8.07
C GLU A 250 -4.09 13.37 -8.21
N GLU A 251 -3.31 14.11 -8.98
CA GLU A 251 -3.49 15.56 -9.15
C GLU A 251 -4.91 15.91 -9.65
N ASP A 252 -5.43 15.14 -10.60
CA ASP A 252 -6.76 15.34 -11.19
C ASP A 252 -7.90 15.24 -10.16
N MET A 253 -7.74 14.42 -9.11
CA MET A 253 -8.74 14.25 -8.05
C MET A 253 -8.80 15.43 -7.08
N LEU A 254 -7.69 16.14 -6.87
CA LEU A 254 -7.66 17.32 -6.00
C LEU A 254 -8.26 18.54 -6.68
N LEU A 255 -8.04 18.69 -7.98
CA LEU A 255 -8.66 19.76 -8.77
C LEU A 255 -10.19 19.66 -8.73
N LEU A 256 -10.74 18.44 -8.69
CA LEU A 256 -12.17 18.20 -8.55
C LEU A 256 -12.72 18.46 -7.13
N ARG A 257 -11.88 18.39 -6.09
CA ARG A 257 -12.29 18.55 -4.68
C ARG A 257 -12.01 19.92 -4.08
N GLY A 258 -11.68 20.93 -4.91
CA GLY A 258 -11.71 22.33 -4.49
C GLY A 258 -10.50 22.80 -3.67
N GLY A 259 -9.33 22.17 -3.80
CA GLY A 259 -8.11 22.79 -3.27
C GLY A 259 -6.85 21.93 -3.32
N ILE A 260 -5.75 22.56 -3.68
CA ILE A 260 -4.37 22.02 -3.65
C ILE A 260 -3.56 22.51 -2.44
N GLN A 261 -4.18 23.29 -1.54
CA GLN A 261 -3.48 23.90 -0.42
C GLN A 261 -2.95 22.82 0.54
N GLY A 262 -1.67 22.90 0.87
CA GLY A 262 -0.97 21.92 1.70
C GLY A 262 -0.64 20.59 1.00
N TRP A 263 -0.87 20.48 -0.32
CA TRP A 263 -0.50 19.32 -1.13
C TRP A 263 0.65 19.64 -2.07
N GLU A 264 1.67 18.81 -2.04
CA GLU A 264 2.88 19.00 -2.84
C GLU A 264 2.94 18.04 -4.01
N ARG A 265 3.61 18.46 -5.08
CA ARG A 265 3.83 17.62 -6.26
C ARG A 265 4.76 16.46 -5.90
N TRP A 266 4.41 15.27 -6.38
CA TRP A 266 5.12 14.03 -6.16
C TRP A 266 5.08 13.19 -7.44
N ILE A 267 6.08 12.33 -7.67
CA ILE A 267 6.16 11.45 -8.85
C ILE A 267 5.97 12.21 -10.17
N ASP A 268 6.92 13.09 -10.51
CA ASP A 268 6.88 13.95 -11.70
C ASP A 268 5.58 14.78 -11.84
N GLY A 269 4.97 15.14 -10.72
CA GLY A 269 3.72 15.90 -10.65
C GLY A 269 2.46 15.10 -10.98
N LYS A 270 2.54 13.77 -11.19
CA LYS A 270 1.36 12.93 -11.44
C LYS A 270 0.56 12.64 -10.18
N VAL A 271 1.24 12.66 -9.05
CA VAL A 271 0.66 12.45 -7.74
C VAL A 271 0.91 13.71 -6.93
N ARG A 272 0.05 13.98 -5.96
CA ARG A 272 0.29 14.93 -4.90
C ARG A 272 0.33 14.20 -3.58
N ARG A 273 1.15 14.71 -2.67
CA ARG A 273 1.29 14.17 -1.33
C ARG A 273 1.10 15.24 -0.27
N ARG A 274 0.82 14.79 0.96
CA ARG A 274 0.94 15.62 2.16
C ARG A 274 1.11 14.73 3.38
N TRP A 275 1.69 15.29 4.43
CA TRP A 275 1.53 14.74 5.77
C TRP A 275 0.19 15.19 6.36
N GLY A 276 -0.68 14.22 6.62
CA GLY A 276 -1.91 14.44 7.36
C GLY A 276 -1.62 14.37 8.84
N MET A 277 -1.67 15.51 9.53
CA MET A 277 -1.46 15.57 10.98
C MET A 277 -2.72 15.17 11.73
N GLY A 278 -2.56 14.39 12.79
CA GLY A 278 -3.63 14.01 13.70
C GLY A 278 -3.08 13.26 14.90
N GLN A 279 -3.81 12.27 15.39
CA GLN A 279 -3.49 11.62 16.66
C GLN A 279 -3.86 10.13 16.66
N VAL A 280 -3.25 9.40 17.58
CA VAL A 280 -3.64 8.02 17.90
C VAL A 280 -4.98 8.02 18.63
N GLU A 281 -5.89 7.20 18.14
CA GLU A 281 -7.25 7.07 18.67
C GLU A 281 -7.45 5.84 19.55
N GLY A 282 -6.48 4.93 19.58
CA GLY A 282 -6.52 3.69 20.36
C GLY A 282 -6.02 2.49 19.57
N TYR A 283 -6.09 1.33 20.21
CA TYR A 283 -5.64 0.07 19.63
C TYR A 283 -6.72 -1.00 19.74
N LYS A 284 -6.63 -1.97 18.84
CA LYS A 284 -7.46 -3.17 18.88
C LYS A 284 -6.61 -4.42 18.83
N ASP A 285 -7.09 -5.48 19.47
CA ASP A 285 -6.55 -6.82 19.28
C ASP A 285 -7.06 -7.44 17.96
N GLN A 286 -6.63 -8.67 17.69
CA GLN A 286 -7.00 -9.37 16.45
C GLN A 286 -8.48 -9.74 16.36
N ALA A 287 -9.18 -9.78 17.51
CA ALA A 287 -10.62 -9.96 17.61
C ALA A 287 -11.38 -8.62 17.61
N TRP A 288 -10.72 -7.51 17.29
CA TRP A 288 -11.28 -6.15 17.27
C TRP A 288 -11.81 -5.65 18.62
N ARG A 289 -11.31 -6.21 19.73
CA ARG A 289 -11.56 -5.70 21.09
C ARG A 289 -10.59 -4.57 21.40
N ASP A 290 -11.01 -3.65 22.28
CA ASP A 290 -10.12 -2.58 22.75
C ASP A 290 -8.89 -3.20 23.41
N ALA A 291 -7.71 -2.68 23.06
CA ALA A 291 -6.42 -3.11 23.58
C ALA A 291 -5.63 -1.87 24.05
N GLN A 292 -4.84 -2.01 25.12
CA GLN A 292 -4.10 -0.90 25.69
C GLN A 292 -2.58 -1.07 25.54
N PRO A 293 -1.87 -0.05 25.04
CA PRO A 293 -0.41 -0.02 25.12
C PRO A 293 0.10 -0.12 26.55
N GLY A 294 1.21 -0.85 26.76
CA GLY A 294 1.84 -1.00 28.08
C GLY A 294 1.16 -2.01 29.00
N THR A 295 0.13 -2.73 28.51
CA THR A 295 -0.46 -3.89 29.20
C THR A 295 0.02 -5.19 28.53
N TYR A 296 -0.55 -6.32 28.95
CA TYR A 296 -0.33 -7.62 28.30
C TYR A 296 -1.21 -7.83 27.06
N ASP A 297 -1.93 -6.79 26.61
CA ASP A 297 -2.78 -6.88 25.44
C ASP A 297 -1.93 -6.94 24.17
N HIS A 298 -2.37 -7.79 23.25
CA HIS A 298 -1.74 -7.91 21.95
C HIS A 298 -2.28 -6.85 20.98
N LEU A 299 -1.41 -5.95 20.51
CA LEU A 299 -1.77 -4.84 19.64
C LEU A 299 -1.77 -5.28 18.17
N ALA A 300 -2.95 -5.57 17.62
CA ALA A 300 -3.07 -5.99 16.22
C ALA A 300 -3.34 -4.82 15.27
N HIS A 301 -4.10 -3.84 15.74
CA HIS A 301 -4.53 -2.70 14.93
C HIS A 301 -4.32 -1.39 15.67
N LEU A 302 -3.79 -0.40 14.97
CA LEU A 302 -3.65 0.99 15.41
C LEU A 302 -4.76 1.82 14.77
N LEU A 303 -5.54 2.54 15.57
CA LEU A 303 -6.54 3.49 15.09
C LEU A 303 -5.97 4.91 15.15
N PHE A 304 -6.24 5.72 14.13
CA PHE A 304 -5.73 7.08 14.05
C PHE A 304 -6.65 8.01 13.25
N LEU A 305 -6.38 9.30 13.41
CA LEU A 305 -6.81 10.37 12.51
C LEU A 305 -5.55 11.07 11.96
N PRO A 306 -5.58 11.64 10.74
CA PRO A 306 -6.72 11.79 9.83
C PRO A 306 -6.99 10.54 8.97
N LEU A 307 -8.10 10.54 8.23
CA LEU A 307 -8.42 9.45 7.30
C LEU A 307 -7.37 9.33 6.20
N PRO A 308 -6.84 8.12 5.93
CA PRO A 308 -5.93 7.90 4.83
C PRO A 308 -6.65 8.05 3.49
N THR A 309 -5.94 8.54 2.47
CA THR A 309 -6.41 8.51 1.07
C THR A 309 -6.15 7.15 0.41
N GLY A 310 -6.85 6.85 -0.69
CA GLY A 310 -6.89 5.51 -1.29
C GLY A 310 -5.59 4.91 -1.83
N SER A 311 -4.49 5.68 -1.92
CA SER A 311 -3.15 5.17 -2.27
C SER A 311 -2.16 5.20 -1.10
N SER A 312 -2.62 5.50 0.11
CA SER A 312 -1.79 5.65 1.31
C SER A 312 -1.53 4.33 2.03
N SER A 313 -2.29 3.28 1.72
CA SER A 313 -2.06 1.91 2.21
C SER A 313 -0.60 1.49 2.00
N GLY A 314 0.02 0.91 3.03
CA GLY A 314 1.44 0.58 3.09
C GLY A 314 2.35 1.75 3.45
N GLY A 315 1.85 2.99 3.48
CA GLY A 315 2.61 4.17 3.87
C GLY A 315 2.88 4.24 5.38
N PRO A 316 3.89 5.02 5.80
CA PRO A 316 4.26 5.12 7.22
C PRO A 316 3.28 5.99 8.02
N ILE A 317 3.09 5.60 9.28
CA ILE A 317 2.52 6.43 10.36
C ILE A 317 3.69 6.82 11.26
N VAL A 318 3.91 8.11 11.46
CA VAL A 318 5.11 8.67 12.08
C VAL A 318 4.75 9.41 13.36
N SER A 319 5.49 9.16 14.45
CA SER A 319 5.38 9.97 15.67
C SER A 319 5.87 11.40 15.41
N LYS A 320 5.04 12.39 15.76
CA LYS A 320 5.46 13.80 15.66
C LYS A 320 6.60 14.15 16.62
N GLU A 321 6.63 13.49 17.78
CA GLU A 321 7.62 13.76 18.82
C GLU A 321 9.01 13.25 18.43
N THR A 322 9.09 12.00 17.94
CA THR A 322 10.38 11.34 17.69
C THR A 322 10.79 11.35 16.23
N GLY A 323 9.85 11.52 15.30
CA GLY A 323 10.09 11.37 13.86
C GLY A 323 10.33 9.92 13.43
N ALA A 324 10.00 8.94 14.29
CA ALA A 324 10.10 7.51 13.99
C ALA A 324 8.77 6.94 13.47
N VAL A 325 8.85 5.92 12.62
CA VAL A 325 7.69 5.15 12.17
C VAL A 325 7.18 4.30 13.33
N VAL A 326 5.90 4.46 13.65
CA VAL A 326 5.19 3.78 14.74
C VAL A 326 4.08 2.86 14.23
N GLY A 327 3.77 2.94 12.93
CA GLY A 327 2.84 2.04 12.29
C GLY A 327 2.83 2.15 10.78
N VAL A 328 2.00 1.31 10.15
CA VAL A 328 1.82 1.25 8.70
C VAL A 328 0.33 1.41 8.40
N VAL A 329 -0.01 2.32 7.49
CA VAL A 329 -1.39 2.56 7.06
C VAL A 329 -1.93 1.31 6.36
N VAL A 330 -3.14 0.88 6.71
CA VAL A 330 -3.86 -0.17 5.97
C VAL A 330 -5.00 0.44 5.18
N GLY A 331 -5.83 1.24 5.83
CA GLY A 331 -6.96 1.90 5.20
C GLY A 331 -7.83 2.61 6.21
N ASP A 332 -9.11 2.73 5.91
CA ASP A 332 -10.12 3.35 6.75
C ASP A 332 -11.21 2.35 7.14
N ARG A 333 -11.86 2.59 8.28
CA ARG A 333 -12.95 1.75 8.79
C ARG A 333 -13.93 2.57 9.62
N ILE A 334 -15.20 2.18 9.60
CA ILE A 334 -16.22 2.71 10.50
C ILE A 334 -16.09 1.99 11.85
N ASP A 335 -15.78 2.73 12.93
CA ASP A 335 -15.68 2.20 14.30
C ASP A 335 -17.01 2.39 15.04
N GLY A 336 -17.98 1.53 14.75
CA GLY A 336 -19.33 1.59 15.32
C GLY A 336 -20.14 2.84 14.91
N VAL A 337 -21.41 2.87 15.31
CA VAL A 337 -22.36 3.91 14.86
C VAL A 337 -22.01 5.30 15.44
N LYS A 338 -21.36 5.35 16.61
CA LYS A 338 -21.11 6.61 17.34
C LYS A 338 -19.72 7.22 17.12
N ARG A 339 -18.68 6.43 16.80
CA ARG A 339 -17.28 6.94 16.74
C ARG A 339 -16.84 7.34 15.34
N GLY A 340 -17.70 7.15 14.33
CA GLY A 340 -17.46 7.60 12.96
C GLY A 340 -16.40 6.79 12.21
N GLN A 341 -15.93 7.35 11.10
CA GLN A 341 -14.89 6.76 10.25
C GLN A 341 -13.51 7.13 10.83
N LYS A 342 -12.64 6.14 10.98
CA LYS A 342 -11.26 6.30 11.45
C LYS A 342 -10.28 5.67 10.47
N GLY A 343 -9.05 6.17 10.45
CA GLY A 343 -7.93 5.48 9.83
C GLY A 343 -7.55 4.29 10.69
N TRP A 344 -7.09 3.21 10.06
CA TRP A 344 -6.51 2.09 10.77
C TRP A 344 -5.26 1.57 10.06
N GLY A 345 -4.38 1.00 10.88
CA GLY A 345 -3.08 0.52 10.46
C GLY A 345 -2.57 -0.60 11.35
N VAL A 346 -1.33 -0.98 11.11
CA VAL A 346 -0.61 -2.02 11.85
C VAL A 346 0.42 -1.33 12.72
N PRO A 347 0.52 -1.64 14.02
CA PRO A 347 1.61 -1.16 14.85
C PRO A 347 2.97 -1.58 14.27
N ALA A 348 3.98 -0.71 14.37
CA ALA A 348 5.31 -0.97 13.80
C ALA A 348 6.03 -2.16 14.46
N GLU A 349 5.60 -2.60 15.65
CA GLU A 349 6.04 -3.85 16.27
C GLU A 349 5.93 -5.04 15.31
N ALA A 350 4.84 -5.14 14.55
CA ALA A 350 4.62 -6.24 13.61
C ALA A 350 5.68 -6.29 12.48
N ILE A 351 6.37 -5.18 12.20
CA ILE A 351 7.48 -5.17 11.24
C ILE A 351 8.63 -6.02 11.78
N PHE A 352 8.90 -5.97 13.09
CA PHE A 352 9.99 -6.71 13.73
C PHE A 352 9.74 -8.23 13.75
N GLU A 353 8.50 -8.68 13.65
CA GLU A 353 8.17 -10.11 13.50
C GLU A 353 8.77 -10.72 12.21
N MET A 354 9.14 -9.90 11.22
CA MET A 354 9.78 -10.35 9.97
C MET A 354 11.33 -10.43 10.07
N PHE A 355 11.92 -10.05 11.20
CA PHE A 355 13.37 -9.96 11.38
C PHE A 355 13.84 -10.76 12.60
N SER A 356 15.10 -11.19 12.57
CA SER A 356 15.73 -11.82 13.73
C SER A 356 15.94 -10.79 14.84
N LEU A 357 15.72 -11.20 16.09
CA LEU A 357 15.95 -10.34 17.26
C LEU A 357 17.44 -10.38 17.65
N PRO A 358 18.05 -9.23 17.98
CA PRO A 358 19.46 -9.18 18.37
C PRO A 358 19.71 -10.05 19.61
N GLY A 359 20.76 -10.88 19.57
CA GLY A 359 21.13 -11.77 20.67
C GLY A 359 20.32 -13.07 20.76
N LEU A 360 19.26 -13.24 19.95
CA LEU A 360 18.50 -14.48 19.84
C LEU A 360 18.95 -15.25 18.59
N THR A 361 20.05 -16.00 18.70
CA THR A 361 20.33 -17.07 17.74
C THR A 361 19.32 -18.20 17.96
N LEU A 362 18.22 -18.18 17.21
CA LEU A 362 17.33 -19.33 17.13
C LEU A 362 18.15 -20.51 16.57
N LYS A 363 18.45 -21.49 17.43
CA LYS A 363 19.02 -22.77 17.00
C LYS A 363 17.97 -23.55 16.23
N ASN A 364 17.72 -23.18 14.98
CA ASN A 364 16.97 -24.01 14.04
C ASN A 364 17.54 -23.86 12.63
N LYS A 365 18.77 -24.35 12.47
CA LYS A 365 19.20 -24.95 11.21
C LYS A 365 19.00 -26.45 11.37
N ASN A 366 17.84 -26.95 10.94
CA ASN A 366 17.64 -28.33 10.47
C ASN A 366 16.16 -28.55 10.08
N LYS A 367 15.81 -28.26 8.82
CA LYS A 367 15.30 -29.24 7.85
C LYS A 367 15.06 -28.59 6.50
#